data_AF-A0A7X8EWL8-F1
#
_entry.id   AF-A0A7X8EWL8-F1
#
_cell.length_a   1.000
_cell.length_b   1.000
_cell.length_c   1.000
_cell.angle_alpha   90.00
_cell.angle_beta   90.00
_cell.angle_gamma   90.00
#
_symmetry.space_group_name_H-M   'P 1'
#
loop_
_entity.id
_entity.type
_entity.pdbx_description
1 polymer ?
#
loop_
_entity_poly.entity_id
_entity_poly.type
_entity_poly.pdbx_seq_one_letter_code
_entity_poly.pdbx_strand_id
1 'polypeptide(L)' 'MVKKPNNIQFIASLPPITSAISVSGMSEGARIKLDIPQSELYAIIQLQLLCGQAFKVTIEPIESKKNGR' A
#
# COMPACT_ATOMS: atom_id res chain seq x y z
N MET A 1 20.92 -15.93 5.31
CA MET A 1 20.15 -15.56 4.11
C MET A 1 18.68 -15.50 4.49
N VAL A 2 18.04 -14.33 4.40
CA VAL A 2 16.60 -14.19 4.63
C VAL A 2 15.89 -14.51 3.32
N LYS A 3 14.99 -15.50 3.31
CA LYS A 3 14.20 -15.84 2.12
C LYS A 3 13.32 -14.63 1.74
N LYS A 4 13.35 -14.23 0.47
CA LYS A 4 12.47 -13.18 -0.05
C LYS A 4 11.01 -13.68 -0.01
N PRO A 5 10.04 -12.82 0.36
CA PRO A 5 8.63 -13.18 0.29
C PRO A 5 8.20 -13.36 -1.18
N ASN A 6 7.50 -14.44 -1.48
CA ASN A 6 7.07 -14.79 -2.85
C ASN A 6 5.81 -14.02 -3.31
N ASN A 7 5.01 -13.52 -2.37
CA ASN A 7 3.83 -12.69 -2.64
C ASN A 7 3.52 -11.85 -1.39
N ILE A 8 3.26 -10.55 -1.54
CA ILE A 8 2.92 -9.63 -0.44
C ILE A 8 1.55 -9.02 -0.76
N GLN A 9 0.59 -9.16 0.14
CA GLN A 9 -0.76 -8.62 0.03
C GLN A 9 -1.17 -8.06 1.40
N PHE A 10 -1.87 -6.91 1.39
CA PHE A 10 -2.36 -6.26 2.60
C PHE A 10 -3.52 -5.32 2.26
N ILE A 11 -4.33 -5.04 3.28
CA ILE A 11 -5.40 -4.06 3.21
C ILE A 11 -4.83 -2.66 3.40
N ALA A 12 -5.20 -1.73 2.54
CA ALA A 12 -4.79 -0.33 2.64
C ALA A 12 -5.89 0.62 2.16
N SER A 13 -5.85 1.85 2.66
CA SER A 13 -6.64 2.97 2.15
C SER A 13 -5.76 4.18 1.89
N LEU A 14 -6.22 5.12 1.08
CA LEU A 14 -5.59 6.44 0.98
C LEU A 14 -5.97 7.25 2.22
N PRO A 15 -5.03 7.89 2.94
CA PRO A 15 -5.37 8.80 4.02
C PRO A 15 -6.23 9.94 3.46
N PRO A 16 -7.22 10.46 4.22
CA PRO A 16 -8.15 11.49 3.75
C PRO A 16 -7.50 12.89 3.79
N ILE A 17 -6.39 13.06 3.06
CA ILE A 17 -5.60 14.30 2.98
C ILE A 17 -5.24 14.60 1.53
N THR A 18 -5.12 15.88 1.17
CA THR A 18 -4.76 16.32 -0.19
C THR A 18 -3.39 15.82 -0.64
N SER A 19 -2.47 15.57 0.31
CA SER A 19 -1.13 15.03 0.02
C SER A 19 -1.06 13.49 -0.08
N ALA A 20 -2.21 12.80 -0.03
CA ALA A 20 -2.27 11.33 -0.13
C ALA A 20 -1.76 10.85 -1.49
N ILE A 21 -1.94 11.65 -2.54
CA ILE A 21 -1.38 11.46 -3.86
C ILE A 21 -0.62 12.74 -4.21
N SER A 22 0.68 12.64 -4.47
CA SER A 22 1.49 13.75 -4.98
C SER A 22 2.04 13.37 -6.34
N VAL A 23 1.64 14.11 -7.37
CA VAL A 23 2.09 13.90 -8.76
C VAL A 23 3.28 14.81 -9.01
N SER A 24 4.41 14.25 -9.46
CA SER A 24 5.58 15.06 -9.83
C SER A 24 5.32 15.80 -11.14
N GLY A 25 5.53 17.11 -11.16
CA GLY A 25 5.30 17.96 -12.34
C GLY A 25 6.27 17.74 -13.50
N MET A 26 7.36 16.98 -13.29
CA MET A 26 8.41 16.75 -14.30
C MET A 26 8.49 15.28 -14.76
N SER A 27 7.36 14.57 -14.83
CA SER A 27 7.20 13.23 -15.43
C SER A 27 7.63 11.98 -14.62
N GLU A 28 8.07 12.15 -13.38
CA GLU A 28 8.53 11.03 -12.50
C GLU A 28 7.40 10.34 -11.71
N GLY A 29 6.18 10.32 -12.26
CA GLY A 29 5.04 9.60 -11.67
C GLY A 29 4.46 10.24 -10.41
N ALA A 30 3.84 9.42 -9.55
CA ALA A 30 3.13 9.85 -8.35
C ALA A 30 3.60 9.10 -7.11
N ARG A 31 3.60 9.79 -5.97
CA ARG A 31 3.78 9.20 -4.64
C ARG A 31 2.43 9.03 -3.96
N ILE A 32 2.15 7.82 -3.52
CA ILE A 32 0.94 7.47 -2.79
C ILE A 32 1.29 7.19 -1.32
N LYS A 33 0.53 7.78 -0.40
CA LYS A 33 0.55 7.43 1.02
C LYS A 33 -0.61 6.45 1.27
N LEU A 34 -0.34 5.38 2.02
CA LEU A 34 -1.34 4.36 2.34
C LEU A 34 -1.44 4.21 3.85
N ASP A 35 -2.66 4.27 4.36
CA ASP A 35 -2.99 3.87 5.73
C ASP A 35 -3.21 2.36 5.73
N ILE A 36 -2.38 1.66 6.49
CA ILE A 36 -2.42 0.21 6.66
C ILE A 36 -2.77 -0.06 8.13
N PRO A 37 -3.80 -0.85 8.43
CA PRO A 37 -4.17 -1.14 9.81
C PRO A 37 -3.06 -1.94 10.51
N GLN A 38 -2.91 -1.75 11.82
CA GLN A 38 -1.88 -2.41 12.62
C GLN A 38 -1.95 -3.96 12.54
N SER A 39 -3.12 -4.53 12.28
CA SER A 39 -3.31 -5.96 12.05
C SER A 39 -2.47 -6.52 10.90
N GLU A 40 -2.06 -5.68 9.94
CA GLU A 40 -1.27 -6.04 8.76
C GLU A 40 0.24 -5.80 8.94
N LEU A 41 0.71 -5.65 10.18
CA LEU A 41 2.12 -5.33 10.49
C LEU A 41 3.13 -6.27 9.80
N TYR A 42 2.79 -7.56 9.67
CA TYR A 42 3.65 -8.53 8.99
C TYR A 42 3.89 -8.16 7.52
N ALA A 43 2.86 -7.70 6.80
CA ALA A 43 2.99 -7.28 5.41
C ALA A 43 3.81 -5.97 5.28
N ILE A 44 3.67 -5.04 6.24
CA ILE A 44 4.49 -3.83 6.32
C ILE A 44 5.98 -4.20 6.44
N ILE A 45 6.31 -5.16 7.31
CA ILE A 45 7.68 -5.65 7.47
C ILE A 45 8.19 -6.31 6.18
N GLN A 46 7.35 -7.09 5.48
CA GLN A 46 7.74 -7.70 4.20
C GLN A 46 8.04 -6.65 3.12
N LEU A 47 7.26 -5.55 3.04
CA LEU A 47 7.54 -4.45 2.13
C LEU A 47 8.90 -3.80 2.42
N GLN A 48 9.26 -3.65 3.70
CA GLN A 48 10.55 -3.07 4.09
C GLN A 48 11.74 -3.88 3.56
N LEU A 49 11.59 -5.21 3.42
CA LEU A 49 12.62 -6.08 2.82
C LEU A 49 12.84 -5.80 1.32
N LEU A 50 11.91 -5.12 0.65
CA LEU A 50 12.01 -4.72 -0.75
C LEU A 50 12.48 -3.27 -0.92
N CYS A 51 12.94 -2.61 0.15
CA CYS A 51 13.48 -1.25 0.07
C CYS A 51 14.57 -1.15 -1.01
N GLY A 52 14.48 -0.12 -1.86
CA GLY A 52 15.39 0.09 -2.98
C GLY A 52 15.17 -0.83 -4.19
N GLN A 53 14.17 -1.72 -4.17
CA GLN A 53 13.80 -2.58 -5.30
C GLN A 53 12.43 -2.18 -5.86
N ALA A 54 12.26 -2.30 -7.18
CA ALA A 54 10.94 -2.19 -7.80
C ALA A 54 10.09 -3.42 -7.46
N PHE A 55 8.80 -3.21 -7.20
CA PHE A 55 7.84 -4.27 -6.95
C PHE A 55 6.50 -3.95 -7.61
N LYS A 56 5.74 -4.99 -7.95
CA LYS A 56 4.40 -4.87 -8.51
C LYS A 56 3.38 -4.87 -7.39
N VAL A 57 2.43 -3.94 -7.44
CA VAL A 57 1.30 -3.86 -6.51
C VAL A 57 0.03 -4.33 -7.23
N THR A 58 -0.81 -5.11 -6.54
CA THR A 58 -2.17 -5.46 -6.99
C THR A 58 -3.14 -5.00 -5.92
N ILE A 59 -4.16 -4.23 -6.30
CA ILE A 59 -5.15 -3.65 -5.37
C ILE A 59 -6.53 -4.15 -5.79
N GLU A 60 -7.29 -4.67 -4.83
CA GLU A 60 -8.68 -5.10 -5.01
C GLU A 60 -9.56 -4.35 -4.00
N PRO A 61 -10.76 -3.88 -4.40
CA PRO A 61 -11.68 -3.22 -3.49
C PRO A 61 -12.24 -4.22 -2.47
N ILE A 62 -12.32 -3.81 -1.21
CA ILE A 62 -12.97 -4.59 -0.16
C ILE A 62 -14.42 -4.12 -0.06
N GLU A 63 -15.37 -5.03 -0.23
CA GLU A 63 -16.78 -4.72 -0.05
C GLU A 63 -17.05 -4.29 1.40
N SER A 64 -17.31 -3.00 1.59
CA SER A 64 -17.93 -2.52 2.81
C SER A 64 -19.42 -2.85 2.75
N LYS A 65 -19.90 -3.79 3.57
CA LYS A 65 -21.35 -3.92 3.80
C LYS A 65 -21.87 -2.59 4.36
N LYS A 66 -22.50 -1.77 3.50
CA LYS A 66 -23.33 -0.65 3.96
C LYS A 66 -24.50 -1.25 4.74
N ASN A 67 -24.41 -1.24 6.07
CA ASN A 67 -25.59 -1.48 6.89
C ASN A 67 -26.58 -0.33 6.62
N GLY A 68 -27.66 -0.66 5.91
CA GLY A 68 -28.76 0.26 5.67
C GLY A 68 -29.40 0.69 6.99
N ARG A 69 -29.44 1.99 7.22
CA ARG A 69 -30.48 2.69 7.98
C ARG A 69 -30.79 3.99 7.26
#